data_AF-A0A1C1A9C0-F1
#
_entry.id   AF-A0A1C1A9C0-F1
#
_cell.length_a   1.000
_cell.length_b   1.000
_cell.length_c   1.000
_cell.angle_alpha   90.00
_cell.angle_beta   90.00
_cell.angle_gamma   90.00
#
_symmetry.space_group_name_H-M   'P 1'
#
loop_
_entity.id
_entity.type
_entity.pdbx_description
1 polymer ?
#
loop_
_entity_poly.entity_id
_entity_poly.type
_entity_poly.pdbx_seq_one_letter_code
_entity_poly.pdbx_strand_id
1 'polypeptide(L)'
;MPNIKSAIKRVKVSEKRRLRNASHKSALRTAVKAFETALTPEALVSASKKLDKAASKGLIHKNAANRKKSRLAKKLNALTAQA
;
A
#
# COMPACT_ATOMS: atom_id res chain seq x y z
N MET A 1 10.71 -22.18 -19.65
CA MET A 1 10.53 -21.16 -20.71
C MET A 1 9.15 -21.36 -21.33
N PRO A 2 8.38 -20.32 -21.67
CA PRO A 2 7.07 -20.53 -22.30
C PRO A 2 7.26 -20.97 -23.75
N ASN A 3 6.70 -22.12 -24.12
CA ASN A 3 6.88 -22.70 -25.46
C ASN A 3 5.80 -22.18 -26.45
N ILE A 4 4.69 -21.65 -25.94
CA ILE A 4 3.58 -21.12 -26.75
C ILE A 4 3.71 -19.60 -26.89
N LYS A 5 3.51 -19.07 -28.11
CA LYS A 5 3.60 -17.62 -28.41
C LYS A 5 2.74 -16.76 -27.47
N SER A 6 1.52 -17.19 -27.16
CA SER A 6 0.63 -16.51 -26.22
C SER A 6 1.21 -16.46 -24.80
N ALA A 7 1.82 -17.55 -24.34
CA ALA A 7 2.46 -17.63 -23.03
C ALA A 7 3.71 -16.72 -22.93
N ILE A 8 4.53 -16.66 -23.98
CA ILE A 8 5.68 -15.72 -24.06
C ILE A 8 5.18 -14.28 -23.90
N LYS A 9 4.10 -13.91 -24.59
CA LYS A 9 3.48 -12.59 -24.46
C LYS A 9 2.97 -12.34 -23.03
N ARG A 10 2.34 -13.32 -22.40
CA ARG A 10 1.84 -13.19 -21.01
C ARG A 10 2.97 -12.96 -20.02
N VAL A 11 4.12 -13.62 -20.17
CA VAL A 11 5.31 -13.39 -19.33
C VAL A 11 5.85 -11.96 -19.50
N LYS A 12 6.00 -11.48 -20.74
CA LYS A 12 6.44 -10.09 -21.00
C LYS A 12 5.50 -9.06 -20.37
N VAL A 13 4.19 -9.28 -20.45
CA VAL A 13 3.18 -8.37 -19.87
C VAL A 13 3.15 -8.45 -18.35
N SER A 14 3.28 -9.65 -17.78
CA SER A 14 3.28 -9.85 -16.33
C SER A 14 4.50 -9.21 -15.68
N GLU A 15 5.67 -9.28 -16.31
CA GLU A 15 6.89 -8.63 -15.83
C GLU A 15 6.77 -7.10 -15.79
N LYS A 16 6.27 -6.48 -16.86
CA LYS A 16 6.01 -5.03 -16.88
C LYS A 16 5.05 -4.62 -15.76
N ARG A 17 3.99 -5.40 -15.54
CA ARG A 17 3.03 -5.17 -14.44
C ARG A 17 3.69 -5.38 -13.07
N ARG A 18 4.55 -6.39 -12.91
CA ARG A 18 5.29 -6.70 -11.68
C ARG A 18 6.15 -5.52 -11.26
N LEU A 19 6.95 -4.98 -12.16
CA LEU A 19 7.86 -3.85 -11.89
C LEU A 19 7.10 -2.60 -11.44
N ARG A 20 6.05 -2.22 -12.17
CA ARG A 20 5.18 -1.09 -11.79
C ARG A 20 4.49 -1.30 -10.44
N ASN A 21 3.98 -2.51 -10.19
CA ASN A 21 3.31 -2.79 -8.93
C ASN A 21 4.29 -2.83 -7.76
N ALA A 22 5.54 -3.25 -7.99
CA ALA A 22 6.59 -3.25 -6.98
C ALA A 22 6.92 -1.83 -6.50
N SER A 23 7.09 -0.88 -7.42
CA SER A 23 7.37 0.53 -7.06
C SER A 23 6.20 1.19 -6.31
N HIS A 24 4.96 0.92 -6.71
CA HIS A 24 3.80 1.42 -5.96
C HIS A 24 3.67 0.79 -4.57
N LYS A 25 3.96 -0.51 -4.44
CA LYS A 25 3.93 -1.21 -3.14
C LYS A 25 5.05 -0.71 -2.22
N SER A 26 6.25 -0.43 -2.74
CA SER A 26 7.34 0.13 -1.92
C SER A 26 6.98 1.53 -1.44
N ALA A 27 6.51 2.41 -2.31
CA ALA A 27 6.06 3.77 -1.94
C ALA A 27 4.96 3.75 -0.86
N LEU A 28 4.03 2.80 -0.92
CA LEU A 28 3.01 2.60 0.10
C LEU A 28 3.61 2.18 1.44
N ARG A 29 4.58 1.26 1.45
CA ARG A 29 5.27 0.85 2.69
C ARG A 29 6.03 2.02 3.31
N THR A 30 6.73 2.81 2.49
CA THR A 30 7.43 4.02 2.94
C THR A 30 6.47 5.02 3.58
N ALA A 31 5.29 5.23 2.98
CA ALA A 31 4.29 6.13 3.55
C ALA A 31 3.75 5.66 4.92
N VAL A 32 3.54 4.35 5.08
CA VAL A 32 3.15 3.79 6.37
C VAL A 32 4.27 3.97 7.40
N LYS A 33 5.52 3.74 7.02
CA LYS A 33 6.68 3.93 7.90
C LYS A 33 6.87 5.40 8.31
N ALA A 34 6.65 6.34 7.38
CA ALA A 34 6.69 7.77 7.67
C ALA A 34 5.61 8.21 8.68
N PHE A 35 4.44 7.58 8.67
CA PHE A 35 3.45 7.79 9.72
C PHE A 35 3.95 7.27 11.07
N GLU A 36 4.56 6.08 11.10
CA GLU A 36 5.08 5.49 12.35
C GLU A 36 6.21 6.32 12.98
N THR A 37 6.93 7.14 12.20
CA THR A 37 7.95 8.06 12.73
C THR A 37 7.37 9.39 13.20
N ALA A 38 6.38 9.94 12.49
CA ALA A 38 5.85 11.27 12.79
C ALA A 38 4.73 11.23 13.84
N LEU A 39 3.89 10.19 13.83
CA LEU A 39 2.76 10.00 14.75
C LEU A 39 1.80 11.20 14.85
N THR A 40 1.68 12.00 13.78
CA THR A 40 0.78 13.17 13.73
C THR A 40 -0.53 12.87 13.00
N PRO A 41 -1.61 13.62 13.28
CA PRO A 41 -2.87 13.53 12.53
C PRO A 41 -2.71 13.79 11.02
N GLU A 42 -1.84 14.72 10.62
CA GLU A 42 -1.57 15.00 9.20
C GLU A 42 -0.92 13.82 8.48
N ALA A 43 0.01 13.14 9.16
CA ALA A 43 0.63 11.93 8.63
C ALA A 43 -0.39 10.81 8.45
N LEU A 44 -1.41 10.72 9.31
CA LEU A 44 -2.51 9.76 9.19
C LEU A 44 -3.33 10.00 7.92
N VAL A 45 -3.66 11.26 7.62
CA VAL A 45 -4.42 11.63 6.42
C VAL A 45 -3.64 11.27 5.16
N SER A 46 -2.35 11.61 5.12
CA SER A 46 -1.45 11.28 4.01
C SER A 46 -1.32 9.77 3.79
N ALA A 47 -1.10 9.01 4.86
CA ALA A 47 -1.00 7.55 4.81
C ALA A 47 -2.32 6.91 4.36
N SER A 48 -3.46 7.38 4.88
CA SER A 48 -4.79 6.88 4.52
C SER A 48 -5.10 7.12 3.04
N LYS A 49 -4.81 8.31 2.52
CA LYS A 49 -4.96 8.65 1.10
C LYS A 49 -4.15 7.70 0.19
N LYS A 50 -2.93 7.35 0.60
CA LYS A 50 -2.09 6.41 -0.16
C LYS A 50 -2.60 4.97 -0.08
N LEU A 51 -3.13 4.53 1.07
CA LEU A 51 -3.77 3.22 1.21
C LEU A 51 -4.99 3.09 0.31
N ASP A 52 -5.85 4.11 0.26
CA ASP A 52 -7.07 4.08 -0.54
C ASP A 52 -6.77 4.13 -2.05
N LYS A 53 -5.77 4.92 -2.46
CA LYS A 53 -5.26 4.90 -3.85
C LYS A 53 -4.68 3.54 -4.25
N ALA A 54 -4.07 2.81 -3.31
CA ALA A 54 -3.57 1.47 -3.61
C ALA A 54 -4.69 0.43 -3.71
N ALA A 55 -5.77 0.61 -2.93
CA ALA A 55 -6.96 -0.23 -3.03
C ALA A 55 -7.69 0.00 -4.37
N SER A 56 -7.89 1.25 -4.79
CA SER A 56 -8.55 1.57 -6.05
C SER A 56 -7.79 1.06 -7.28
N LYS A 57 -6.45 1.06 -7.22
CA LYS A 57 -5.58 0.48 -8.25
C LYS A 57 -5.48 -1.06 -8.20
N GLY A 58 -6.18 -1.72 -7.28
CA GLY A 58 -6.14 -3.18 -7.11
C GLY A 58 -4.78 -3.72 -6.62
N LEU A 59 -3.91 -2.88 -6.06
CA LEU A 59 -2.60 -3.28 -5.55
C LEU A 59 -2.71 -3.99 -4.19
N ILE A 60 -3.72 -3.61 -3.40
CA ILE A 60 -4.11 -4.23 -2.13
C ILE A 60 -5.62 -4.43 -2.12
N HIS A 61 -6.09 -5.47 -1.43
CA HIS A 61 -7.52 -5.69 -1.25
C HIS A 61 -8.14 -4.59 -0.37
N LYS A 62 -9.41 -4.25 -0.60
CA LYS A 62 -10.15 -3.25 0.19
C LYS A 62 -10.08 -3.53 1.71
N ASN A 63 -10.21 -4.80 2.11
CA ASN A 63 -10.13 -5.19 3.52
C ASN A 63 -8.71 -5.02 4.09
N ALA A 64 -7.67 -5.19 3.27
CA ALA A 64 -6.29 -4.96 3.70
C ALA A 64 -6.03 -3.46 3.90
N ALA A 65 -6.59 -2.59 3.05
CA ALA A 65 -6.54 -1.14 3.24
C ALA A 65 -7.27 -0.73 4.52
N ASN A 66 -8.52 -1.20 4.71
CA ASN A 66 -9.33 -0.89 5.90
C ASN A 66 -8.65 -1.35 7.20
N ARG A 67 -8.10 -2.58 7.21
CA ARG A 67 -7.36 -3.11 8.37
C ARG A 67 -6.13 -2.26 8.69
N LYS A 68 -5.40 -1.78 7.69
CA LYS A 68 -4.24 -0.90 7.90
C LYS A 68 -4.69 0.46 8.43
N LYS A 69 -5.71 1.11 7.84
CA LYS A 69 -6.27 2.37 8.34
C LYS A 69 -6.70 2.27 9.80
N SER A 70 -7.44 1.22 10.15
CA SER A 70 -7.88 0.97 11.53
C SER A 70 -6.70 0.84 12.51
N ARG A 71 -5.64 0.11 12.13
CA ARG A 71 -4.44 -0.03 12.97
C ARG A 71 -3.70 1.29 13.18
N LEU A 72 -3.57 2.13 12.14
CA LEU A 72 -2.90 3.43 12.24
C LEU A 72 -3.69 4.38 13.15
N ALA A 73 -5.02 4.43 12.98
CA ALA A 73 -5.89 5.23 13.85
C ALA A 73 -5.83 4.77 15.31
N LYS A 74 -5.85 3.45 15.57
CA LYS A 74 -5.70 2.91 16.92
C LYS A 74 -4.37 3.30 17.56
N LYS A 75 -3.26 3.28 16.81
CA LYS A 75 -1.95 3.71 17.32
C LYS A 75 -1.95 5.18 17.74
N LEU A 76 -2.50 6.06 16.90
CA LEU A 76 -2.60 7.49 17.20
C LEU A 76 -3.47 7.74 18.44
N ASN A 77 -4.65 7.11 18.49
CA ASN A 77 -5.58 7.28 19.60
C ASN A 77 -5.03 6.73 20.93
N ALA A 78 -4.29 5.63 20.88
CA ALA A 78 -3.63 5.07 22.07
C ALA A 78 -2.57 6.03 22.62
N LEU A 79 -1.81 6.69 21.75
CA LEU A 79 -0.85 7.71 22.15
C LEU A 79 -1.54 8.91 22.81
N THR A 80 -2.60 9.43 22.20
CA THR A 80 -3.34 10.58 22.73
C THR A 80 -4.10 10.28 24.02
N ALA A 81 -4.41 9.01 24.30
CA ALA A 81 -5.07 8.58 25.53
C ALA A 81 -4.10 8.33 26.70
N GLN A 82 -2.80 8.18 26.42
CA GLN A 82 -1.74 8.06 27.43
C GLN A 82 -1.12 9.42 27.82
N ALA A 83 -1.32 10.44 26.99
CA ALA A 83 -0.97 11.83 27.28
C ALA A 83 -2.10 12.52 28.03
#